data_AF-A0A5C4U5Z7-F1
#
_entry.id   AF-A0A5C4U5Z7-F1
#
_cell.length_a   1.000
_cell.length_b   1.000
_cell.length_c   1.000
_cell.angle_alpha   90.00
_cell.angle_beta   90.00
_cell.angle_gamma   90.00
#
_symmetry.space_group_name_H-M   'P 1'
#
loop_
_entity.id
_entity.type
_entity.pdbx_description
1 polymer ?
#
loop_
_entity_poly.entity_id
_entity_poly.type
_entity_poly.pdbx_seq_one_letter_code
_entity_poly.pdbx_strand_id
1 'polypeptide(L)'
;MIASLLQGDSQQGWHYGLAADVQAVVVRLVRQQGVPATVDQASKLAEQLYPSVVRARESAYRAHMVELGRQAVAAGVELRAEPLEEYPPKALFDAVCQIARITPGSTNIRVDLLDKETGELVSTPVMPSADNRHDRVVVDRVAAELSRRVSRHVVQAGRQGVASTVHNGSARFAASGRPAHAGYARVLTGRENCAFCAMLASRGPVYREDTVVQRKDGRRYHDGCDCIPVLVVDGHPWEGEDAYRRLEKRWRDVTWRKDDSGEPTSPGADQWAKWRAHVQGGKLNAKDFTPTSKARNWPKIRSVEVPSLKNGGKSIAFSGEPVPTDVHRIVGHVLYGWRDRPLSGVGKIPHTEDQRYGHTWDSKRTDASKFPREWSHQQIAAAVLRTLEDPDYVQTKQHSRIVWREVDGILVMAKYALVSGEARFVTSHPVDRIPSRAKKV
;
A
#
# COMPACT_ATOMS: atom_id res chain seq x y z
N MET A 1 10.08 -3.76 28.73
CA MET A 1 8.73 -4.14 28.28
C MET A 1 8.16 -3.02 27.41
N ILE A 2 7.83 -3.30 26.15
CA ILE A 2 7.26 -2.33 25.19
C ILE A 2 5.82 -1.91 25.57
N ALA A 3 5.18 -2.64 26.50
CA ALA A 3 3.82 -2.41 26.98
C ALA A 3 3.57 -1.00 27.56
N SER A 4 4.58 -0.30 28.08
CA SER A 4 4.37 1.04 28.67
C SER A 4 4.21 2.18 27.65
N LEU A 5 4.31 1.89 26.35
CA LEU A 5 4.22 2.88 25.26
C LEU A 5 2.84 2.94 24.60
N LEU A 6 1.85 2.17 25.08
CA LEU A 6 0.58 1.92 24.39
C LEU A 6 -0.54 2.93 24.67
N GLN A 7 -0.31 3.99 25.46
CA GLN A 7 -1.33 5.02 25.72
C GLN A 7 -1.31 6.09 24.62
N GLY A 8 -2.10 5.86 23.56
CA GLY A 8 -2.33 6.83 22.48
C GLY A 8 -3.24 6.26 21.39
N ASP A 9 -4.47 6.77 21.33
CA ASP A 9 -5.44 6.48 20.28
C ASP A 9 -5.06 7.22 18.99
N SER A 10 -4.83 6.48 17.89
CA SER A 10 -5.19 6.83 16.49
C SER A 10 -4.39 6.05 15.45
N GLN A 11 -5.10 5.64 14.39
CA GLN A 11 -4.64 4.82 13.26
C GLN A 11 -3.68 5.57 12.32
N GLN A 12 -2.60 4.88 11.89
CA GLN A 12 -1.82 4.98 10.63
C GLN A 12 -1.38 6.36 10.04
N GLY A 13 -1.81 7.51 10.57
CA GLY A 13 -1.50 8.85 10.04
C GLY A 13 -0.17 9.47 10.49
N TRP A 14 0.47 8.92 11.52
CA TRP A 14 1.58 9.60 12.22
C TRP A 14 2.96 9.47 11.55
N HIS A 15 3.24 8.39 10.82
CA HIS A 15 4.54 8.24 10.12
C HIS A 15 4.76 9.34 9.05
N TYR A 16 3.69 9.99 8.61
CA TYR A 16 3.69 10.90 7.47
C TYR A 16 3.85 12.37 7.84
N GLY A 17 3.38 12.80 9.02
CA GLY A 17 3.50 14.20 9.48
C GLY A 17 4.95 14.61 9.73
N LEU A 18 5.71 13.75 10.41
CA LEU A 18 7.09 14.04 10.85
C LEU A 18 8.08 14.17 9.68
N ALA A 19 7.95 13.34 8.65
CA ALA A 19 8.77 13.46 7.45
C ALA A 19 8.37 14.71 6.64
N ALA A 20 7.09 15.06 6.59
CA ALA A 20 6.61 16.27 5.92
C ALA A 20 7.14 17.54 6.59
N ASP A 21 7.22 17.57 7.92
CA ASP A 21 7.76 18.71 8.67
C ASP A 21 9.24 18.94 8.37
N VAL A 22 10.05 17.88 8.32
CA VAL A 22 11.47 18.00 7.95
C VAL A 22 11.65 18.41 6.49
N GLN A 23 10.81 17.91 5.58
CA GLN A 23 10.81 18.35 4.18
C GLN A 23 10.51 19.85 4.08
N ALA A 24 9.54 20.35 4.83
CA ALA A 24 9.21 21.77 4.87
C ALA A 24 10.40 22.62 5.35
N VAL A 25 11.13 22.16 6.37
CA VAL A 25 12.37 22.82 6.83
C VAL A 25 13.44 22.81 5.74
N VAL A 26 13.68 21.66 5.07
CA VAL A 26 14.63 21.55 3.96
C VAL A 26 14.28 22.55 2.85
N VAL A 27 13.04 22.52 2.36
CA VAL A 27 12.57 23.40 1.30
C VAL A 27 12.72 24.87 1.69
N ARG A 28 12.34 25.23 2.93
CA ARG A 28 12.48 26.59 3.44
C ARG A 28 13.95 27.04 3.45
N LEU A 29 14.85 26.26 4.05
CA LEU A 29 16.26 26.64 4.18
C LEU A 29 16.96 26.73 2.81
N VAL A 30 16.74 25.78 1.91
CA VAL A 30 17.34 25.81 0.56
C VAL A 30 16.79 26.98 -0.26
N ARG A 31 15.49 27.31 -0.15
CA ARG A 31 14.93 28.50 -0.81
C ARG A 31 15.48 29.81 -0.26
N GLN A 32 15.70 29.90 1.05
CA GLN A 32 16.21 31.10 1.70
C GLN A 32 17.71 31.32 1.43
N GLN A 33 18.50 30.25 1.43
CA GLN A 33 19.97 30.33 1.37
C GLN A 33 20.55 30.02 -0.01
N GLY A 34 19.71 29.55 -0.93
CA GLY A 34 20.14 28.97 -2.20
C GLY A 34 20.76 27.59 -2.02
N VAL A 35 20.99 26.91 -3.15
CA VAL A 35 21.73 25.65 -3.18
C VAL A 35 23.17 25.88 -2.67
N PRO A 36 23.71 25.03 -1.79
CA PRO A 36 25.12 25.12 -1.43
C PRO A 36 26.03 24.95 -2.64
N ALA A 37 26.96 25.89 -2.85
CA ALA A 37 27.99 25.82 -3.89
C ALA A 37 29.39 25.56 -3.32
N THR A 38 29.56 25.65 -1.98
CA THR A 38 30.82 25.39 -1.28
C THR A 38 30.64 24.43 -0.11
N VAL A 39 31.74 23.84 0.34
CA VAL A 39 31.78 22.95 1.52
C VAL A 39 31.25 23.66 2.78
N ASP A 40 31.65 24.92 3.01
CA ASP A 40 31.20 25.68 4.18
C ASP A 40 29.69 25.93 4.17
N GLN A 41 29.13 26.23 2.99
CA GLN A 41 27.68 26.39 2.84
C GLN A 41 26.95 25.07 3.08
N ALA A 42 27.53 23.95 2.65
CA ALA A 42 26.97 22.63 2.91
C ALA A 42 27.03 22.26 4.40
N SER A 43 28.14 22.58 5.10
CA SER A 43 28.27 22.38 6.55
C SER A 43 27.22 23.18 7.31
N LYS A 44 27.10 24.48 7.00
CA LYS A 44 26.14 25.37 7.65
C LYS A 44 24.69 24.92 7.45
N LEU A 45 24.34 24.47 6.24
CA LEU A 45 23.00 23.92 5.97
C LEU A 45 22.77 22.62 6.75
N ALA A 46 23.75 21.72 6.81
CA ALA A 46 23.66 20.47 7.56
C ALA A 46 23.48 20.73 9.06
N GLU A 47 24.27 21.64 9.66
CA GLU A 47 24.17 22.06 11.06
C GLU A 47 22.77 22.60 11.41
N GLN A 48 22.20 23.45 10.55
CA GLN A 48 20.86 23.99 10.77
C GLN A 48 19.74 22.95 10.63
N LEU A 49 19.91 21.98 9.72
CA LEU A 49 18.97 20.88 9.55
C LEU A 49 19.04 19.86 10.70
N TYR A 50 20.23 19.66 11.27
CA TYR A 50 20.53 18.55 12.18
C TYR A 50 19.55 18.42 13.36
N PRO A 51 19.23 19.47 14.14
CA PRO A 51 18.29 19.33 15.27
C PRO A 51 16.89 18.88 14.85
N SER A 52 16.42 19.34 13.69
CA SER A 52 15.11 18.94 13.15
C SER A 52 15.12 17.49 12.68
N VAL A 53 16.22 17.05 12.07
CA VAL A 53 16.39 15.66 11.64
C VAL A 53 16.47 14.70 12.83
N VAL A 54 17.21 15.05 13.89
CA VAL A 54 17.32 14.22 15.11
C VAL A 54 15.96 14.04 15.78
N ARG A 55 15.21 15.13 16.04
CA ARG A 55 13.86 15.05 16.62
C ARG A 55 12.90 14.20 15.78
N ALA A 56 12.96 14.34 14.46
CA ALA A 56 12.13 13.55 13.57
C ALA A 56 12.54 12.07 13.56
N ARG A 57 13.84 11.75 13.66
CA ARG A 57 14.35 10.38 13.80
C ARG A 57 13.87 9.72 15.09
N GLU A 58 13.93 10.42 16.22
CA GLU A 58 13.40 9.94 17.51
C GLU A 58 11.92 9.61 17.42
N SER A 59 11.15 10.52 16.80
CA SER A 59 9.71 10.35 16.62
C SER A 59 9.40 9.18 15.68
N ALA A 60 10.14 9.05 14.57
CA ALA A 60 10.01 7.94 13.63
C ALA A 60 10.35 6.59 14.30
N TYR A 61 11.42 6.54 15.10
CA TYR A 61 11.79 5.36 15.87
C TYR A 61 10.69 4.97 16.84
N ARG A 62 10.21 5.90 17.66
CA ARG A 62 9.13 5.66 18.63
C ARG A 62 7.88 5.10 17.96
N ALA A 63 7.46 5.70 16.84
CA ALA A 63 6.28 5.24 16.11
C ALA A 63 6.43 3.79 15.61
N HIS A 64 7.60 3.43 15.06
CA HIS A 64 7.85 2.06 14.63
C HIS A 64 7.94 1.07 15.79
N MET A 65 8.51 1.48 16.93
CA MET A 65 8.59 0.62 18.12
C MET A 65 7.22 0.36 18.76
N VAL A 66 6.33 1.36 18.76
CA VAL A 66 4.93 1.18 19.19
C VAL A 66 4.22 0.17 18.30
N GLU A 67 4.36 0.31 16.98
CA GLU A 67 3.73 -0.59 16.02
C GLU A 67 4.31 -2.01 16.11
N LEU A 68 5.62 -2.15 16.25
CA LEU A 68 6.28 -3.44 16.51
C LEU A 68 5.73 -4.08 17.80
N GLY A 69 5.52 -3.31 18.86
CA GLY A 69 4.89 -3.78 20.08
C GLY A 69 3.47 -4.32 19.88
N ARG A 70 2.65 -3.63 19.08
CA ARG A 70 1.29 -4.10 18.74
C ARG A 70 1.33 -5.41 17.96
N GLN A 71 2.24 -5.51 16.98
CA GLN A 71 2.44 -6.74 16.21
C GLN A 71 2.92 -7.90 17.09
N ALA A 72 3.82 -7.63 18.02
CA ALA A 72 4.31 -8.62 18.97
C ALA A 72 3.19 -9.17 19.87
N VAL A 73 2.36 -8.28 20.42
CA VAL A 73 1.17 -8.66 21.21
C VAL A 73 0.19 -9.49 20.38
N ALA A 74 -0.09 -9.09 19.14
CA ALA A 74 -0.98 -9.82 18.25
C ALA A 74 -0.45 -11.23 17.90
N ALA A 75 0.88 -11.38 17.81
CA ALA A 75 1.54 -12.67 17.59
C ALA A 75 1.77 -13.48 18.88
N GLY A 76 1.43 -12.94 20.06
CA GLY A 76 1.66 -13.60 21.36
C GLY A 76 3.14 -13.72 21.74
N VAL A 77 3.98 -12.80 21.25
CA VAL A 77 5.42 -12.78 21.52
C VAL A 77 5.84 -11.52 22.27
N GLU A 78 6.90 -11.65 23.06
CA GLU A 78 7.60 -10.57 23.72
C GLU A 78 8.94 -10.32 23.02
N LEU A 79 9.28 -9.04 22.86
CA LEU A 79 10.52 -8.56 22.25
C LEU A 79 11.16 -7.50 23.15
N ARG A 80 12.49 -7.48 23.19
CA ARG A 80 13.26 -6.37 23.78
C ARG A 80 13.67 -5.41 22.67
N ALA A 81 13.11 -4.20 22.69
CA ALA A 81 13.48 -3.15 21.74
C ALA A 81 14.97 -2.80 21.86
N GLU A 82 15.65 -2.76 20.72
CA GLU A 82 17.00 -2.20 20.59
C GLU A 82 16.95 -0.67 20.64
N PRO A 83 17.88 0.00 21.34
CA PRO A 83 17.87 1.45 21.46
C PRO A 83 18.06 2.15 20.10
N LEU A 84 17.62 3.40 20.02
CA LEU A 84 17.86 4.24 18.85
C LEU A 84 19.36 4.48 18.67
N GLU A 85 19.90 4.07 17.52
CA GLU A 85 21.27 4.42 17.12
C GLU A 85 21.45 5.94 16.95
N GLU A 86 22.58 6.44 17.41
CA GLU A 86 22.99 7.83 17.23
C GLU A 86 23.07 8.19 15.75
N TYR A 87 22.65 9.42 15.41
CA TYR A 87 22.69 9.91 14.05
C TYR A 87 23.97 10.72 13.80
N PRO A 88 24.94 10.23 13.03
CA PRO A 88 26.19 10.97 12.85
C PRO A 88 25.96 12.26 12.03
N PRO A 89 26.39 13.45 12.50
CA PRO A 89 26.28 14.71 11.75
C PRO A 89 26.86 14.62 10.34
N LYS A 90 27.95 13.86 10.19
CA LYS A 90 28.60 13.60 8.91
C LYS A 90 27.64 13.00 7.86
N ALA A 91 26.70 12.14 8.26
CA ALA A 91 25.75 11.55 7.31
C ALA A 91 24.83 12.62 6.69
N LEU A 92 24.47 13.66 7.44
CA LEU A 92 23.69 14.77 6.93
C LEU A 92 24.52 15.67 6.02
N PHE A 93 25.75 15.99 6.43
CA PHE A 93 26.70 16.74 5.62
C PHE A 93 26.98 16.07 4.27
N ASP A 94 27.30 14.77 4.29
CA ASP A 94 27.55 13.98 3.06
C ASP A 94 26.32 13.98 2.15
N ALA A 95 25.11 13.91 2.72
CA ALA A 95 23.87 14.00 1.97
C ALA A 95 23.71 15.37 1.29
N VAL A 96 23.99 16.47 2.00
CA VAL A 96 23.94 17.82 1.43
C VAL A 96 24.96 17.97 0.30
N CYS A 97 26.22 17.58 0.52
CA CYS A 97 27.29 17.67 -0.48
C CYS A 97 26.98 16.84 -1.75
N GLN A 98 26.50 15.61 -1.58
CA GLN A 98 26.13 14.74 -2.71
C GLN A 98 24.96 15.32 -3.51
N ILE A 99 23.93 15.84 -2.84
CA ILE A 99 22.76 16.40 -3.51
C ILE A 99 23.07 17.73 -4.19
N ALA A 100 23.88 18.58 -3.56
CA ALA A 100 24.35 19.84 -4.12
C ALA A 100 25.46 19.68 -5.19
N ARG A 101 25.91 18.44 -5.45
CA ARG A 101 26.95 18.11 -6.44
C ARG A 101 28.33 18.74 -6.15
N ILE A 102 28.64 18.98 -4.87
CA ILE A 102 29.93 19.51 -4.41
C ILE A 102 31.02 18.43 -4.42
N THR A 103 30.64 17.16 -4.33
CA THR A 103 31.59 16.03 -4.32
C THR A 103 32.26 15.86 -5.70
N PRO A 104 33.59 15.58 -5.76
CA PRO A 104 34.27 15.29 -7.03
C PRO A 104 33.60 14.16 -7.83
N GLY A 105 33.55 14.31 -9.16
CA GLY A 105 32.91 13.33 -10.05
C GLY A 105 31.38 13.31 -10.02
N SER A 106 30.76 14.32 -9.39
CA SER A 106 29.30 14.50 -9.41
C SER A 106 28.77 14.72 -10.83
N THR A 107 27.58 14.17 -11.12
CA THR A 107 26.89 14.35 -12.40
C THR A 107 25.86 15.48 -12.33
N ASN A 108 25.59 16.10 -13.47
CA ASN A 108 24.61 17.18 -13.61
C ASN A 108 23.24 16.76 -13.07
N ILE A 109 22.56 17.69 -12.37
CA ILE A 109 21.14 17.55 -12.09
C ILE A 109 20.37 17.74 -13.40
N ARG A 110 19.26 17.03 -13.58
CA ARG A 110 18.35 17.28 -14.71
C ARG A 110 17.19 18.13 -14.22
N VAL A 111 16.98 19.26 -14.87
CA VAL A 111 15.90 20.21 -14.60
C VAL A 111 15.06 20.36 -15.84
N ASP A 112 13.74 20.38 -15.68
CA ASP A 112 12.84 20.60 -16.81
C ASP A 112 12.68 22.11 -16.99
N LEU A 113 13.21 22.63 -18.09
CA LEU A 113 13.19 24.04 -18.46
C LEU A 113 12.27 24.23 -19.65
N LEU A 114 11.53 25.34 -19.68
CA LEU A 114 10.73 25.70 -20.84
C LEU A 114 11.66 26.17 -21.96
N ASP A 115 11.65 25.47 -23.08
CA ASP A 115 12.28 25.92 -24.31
C ASP A 115 11.53 27.15 -24.84
N LYS A 116 12.26 28.25 -25.05
CA LYS A 116 11.65 29.54 -25.41
C LYS A 116 11.19 29.60 -26.86
N GLU A 117 11.72 28.74 -27.73
CA GLU A 117 11.36 28.69 -29.15
C GLU A 117 10.19 27.74 -29.39
N THR A 118 10.20 26.58 -28.73
CA THR A 118 9.18 25.54 -28.95
C THR A 118 8.04 25.56 -27.92
N GLY A 119 8.26 26.16 -26.75
CA GLY A 119 7.31 26.12 -25.63
C GLY A 119 7.21 24.76 -24.94
N GLU A 120 8.09 23.81 -25.25
CA GLU A 120 8.11 22.48 -24.63
C GLU A 120 9.01 22.45 -23.38
N LEU A 121 8.69 21.57 -22.42
CA LEU A 121 9.56 21.30 -21.28
C LEU A 121 10.69 20.37 -21.70
N VAL A 122 11.92 20.88 -21.71
CA VAL A 122 13.14 20.13 -22.06
C VAL A 122 13.92 19.80 -20.80
N SER A 123 14.30 18.53 -20.65
CA SER A 123 15.10 18.06 -19.51
C SER A 123 16.58 18.37 -19.70
N THR A 124 17.01 19.50 -19.16
CA THR A 124 18.35 20.07 -19.34
C THR A 124 19.30 19.68 -18.20
N PRO A 125 20.53 19.22 -18.52
CA PRO A 125 21.54 18.95 -17.50
C PRO A 125 22.15 20.27 -16.99
N VAL A 126 22.04 20.53 -15.69
CA VAL A 126 22.58 21.73 -15.02
C VAL A 126 23.50 21.30 -13.88
N MET A 127 24.64 21.98 -13.70
CA MET A 127 25.47 21.85 -12.51
C MET A 127 25.15 22.98 -11.54
N PRO A 128 24.80 22.70 -10.28
CA PRO A 128 24.70 23.73 -9.26
C PRO A 128 26.03 24.46 -9.09
N SER A 129 25.99 25.79 -9.10
CA SER A 129 27.16 26.66 -8.99
C SER A 129 26.82 27.93 -8.21
N ALA A 130 27.81 28.79 -7.99
CA ALA A 130 27.59 30.10 -7.39
C ALA A 130 26.58 30.95 -8.18
N ASP A 131 26.56 30.82 -9.51
CA ASP A 131 25.78 31.68 -10.41
C ASP A 131 24.29 31.30 -10.46
N ASN A 132 23.98 30.00 -10.33
CA ASN A 132 22.61 29.49 -10.48
C ASN A 132 21.99 28.97 -9.16
N ARG A 133 22.67 29.11 -8.03
CA ARG A 133 22.20 28.58 -6.73
C ARG A 133 20.88 29.17 -6.24
N HIS A 134 20.46 30.32 -6.76
CA HIS A 134 19.17 30.94 -6.46
C HIS A 134 18.16 30.82 -7.61
N ASP A 135 18.54 30.15 -8.72
CA ASP A 135 17.60 29.84 -9.79
C ASP A 135 16.48 28.96 -9.23
N ARG A 136 15.22 29.34 -9.49
CA ARG A 136 14.06 28.69 -8.89
C ARG A 136 13.98 27.20 -9.25
N VAL A 137 14.31 26.83 -10.49
CA VAL A 137 14.22 25.46 -10.98
C VAL A 137 15.34 24.61 -10.37
N VAL A 138 16.56 25.15 -10.28
CA VAL A 138 17.69 24.51 -9.59
C VAL A 138 17.39 24.31 -8.11
N VAL A 139 16.91 25.35 -7.43
CA VAL A 139 16.53 25.32 -6.02
C VAL A 139 15.44 24.29 -5.76
N ASP A 140 14.34 24.31 -6.52
CA ASP A 140 13.23 23.38 -6.32
C ASP A 140 13.67 21.93 -6.59
N ARG A 141 14.51 21.70 -7.60
CA ARG A 141 15.05 20.37 -7.89
C ARG A 141 15.93 19.84 -6.76
N VAL A 142 16.90 20.64 -6.31
CA VAL A 142 17.83 20.25 -5.24
C VAL A 142 17.08 20.08 -3.92
N ALA A 143 16.16 20.99 -3.58
CA ALA A 143 15.34 20.88 -2.39
C ALA A 143 14.50 19.60 -2.40
N ALA A 144 13.94 19.20 -3.55
CA ALA A 144 13.18 17.97 -3.69
C ALA A 144 14.06 16.70 -3.56
N GLU A 145 15.27 16.70 -4.13
CA GLU A 145 16.22 15.57 -3.95
C GLU A 145 16.69 15.47 -2.49
N LEU A 146 17.06 16.59 -1.87
CA LEU A 146 17.52 16.63 -0.48
C LEU A 146 16.40 16.23 0.47
N SER A 147 15.18 16.68 0.22
CA SER A 147 13.97 16.28 0.97
C SER A 147 13.79 14.77 0.99
N ARG A 148 13.91 14.09 -0.16
CA ARG A 148 13.80 12.62 -0.23
C ARG A 148 14.93 11.91 0.50
N ARG A 149 16.16 12.44 0.41
CA ARG A 149 17.36 11.92 1.08
C ARG A 149 17.26 12.02 2.60
N VAL A 150 16.88 13.20 3.10
CA VAL A 150 16.72 13.46 4.54
C VAL A 150 15.53 12.68 5.10
N SER A 151 14.41 12.60 4.37
CA SER A 151 13.27 11.78 4.77
C SER A 151 13.64 10.31 4.93
N ARG A 152 14.50 9.77 4.05
CA ARG A 152 15.05 8.43 4.24
C ARG A 152 15.83 8.34 5.54
N HIS A 153 16.71 9.29 5.85
CA HIS A 153 17.47 9.26 7.11
C HIS A 153 16.55 9.29 8.33
N VAL A 154 15.45 10.05 8.29
CA VAL A 154 14.42 10.08 9.33
C VAL A 154 13.77 8.71 9.51
N VAL A 155 13.19 8.15 8.44
CA VAL A 155 12.45 6.87 8.51
C VAL A 155 13.39 5.69 8.78
N GLN A 156 14.66 5.79 8.38
CA GLN A 156 15.68 4.76 8.62
C GLN A 156 15.85 4.46 10.12
N ALA A 157 15.69 5.45 10.99
CA ALA A 157 15.79 5.26 12.44
C ALA A 157 14.82 4.17 12.95
N GLY A 158 13.55 4.27 12.56
CA GLY A 158 12.54 3.26 12.91
C GLY A 158 12.74 1.94 12.18
N ARG A 159 13.10 2.00 10.88
CA ARG A 159 13.35 0.78 10.09
C ARG A 159 14.46 -0.09 10.69
N GLN A 160 15.53 0.55 11.10
CA GLN A 160 16.70 -0.10 11.66
C GLN A 160 16.42 -0.58 13.09
N GLY A 161 15.71 0.22 13.90
CA GLY A 161 15.23 -0.22 15.21
C GLY A 161 14.40 -1.51 15.14
N VAL A 162 13.48 -1.64 14.18
CA VAL A 162 12.68 -2.87 14.00
C VAL A 162 13.56 -4.03 13.58
N ALA A 163 14.40 -3.85 12.56
CA ALA A 163 15.29 -4.90 12.07
C ALA A 163 16.21 -5.43 13.19
N SER A 164 16.89 -4.53 13.92
CA SER A 164 17.78 -4.89 15.02
C SER A 164 17.02 -5.54 16.18
N THR A 165 15.85 -5.02 16.54
CA THR A 165 14.99 -5.59 17.62
C THR A 165 14.56 -7.02 17.31
N VAL A 166 14.23 -7.32 16.05
CA VAL A 166 13.79 -8.66 15.67
C VAL A 166 14.96 -9.64 15.58
N HIS A 167 16.14 -9.15 15.17
CA HIS A 167 17.34 -9.99 14.99
C HIS A 167 18.21 -10.12 16.25
N ASN A 168 17.93 -9.39 17.34
CA ASN A 168 18.70 -9.49 18.59
C ASN A 168 18.47 -10.80 19.38
N GLY A 169 17.63 -11.71 18.90
CA GLY A 169 17.37 -13.02 19.52
C GLY A 169 16.51 -12.97 20.79
N SER A 170 15.90 -11.82 21.12
CA SER A 170 15.09 -11.62 22.32
C SER A 170 13.66 -12.16 22.22
N ALA A 171 13.20 -12.55 21.02
CA ALA A 171 11.84 -12.99 20.78
C ALA A 171 11.48 -14.24 21.60
N ARG A 172 10.43 -14.16 22.43
CA ARG A 172 9.91 -15.27 23.24
C ARG A 172 8.39 -15.32 23.16
N PHE A 173 7.80 -16.52 23.16
CA PHE A 173 6.35 -16.66 23.29
C PHE A 173 5.91 -16.30 24.71
N ALA A 174 5.00 -15.33 24.86
CA ALA A 174 4.59 -14.81 26.16
C ALA A 174 4.02 -15.89 27.09
N ALA A 175 3.25 -16.84 26.54
CA ALA A 175 2.60 -17.90 27.31
C ALA A 175 3.55 -18.99 27.83
N SER A 176 4.69 -19.22 27.15
CA SER A 176 5.58 -20.36 27.46
C SER A 176 7.03 -19.98 27.77
N GLY A 177 7.43 -18.73 27.51
CA GLY A 177 8.81 -18.28 27.62
C GLY A 177 9.77 -18.94 26.62
N ARG A 178 9.29 -19.78 25.69
CA ARG A 178 10.14 -20.45 24.69
C ARG A 178 10.62 -19.46 23.63
N PRO A 179 11.83 -19.65 23.07
CA PRO A 179 12.30 -18.91 21.89
C PRO A 179 11.28 -18.91 20.76
N ALA A 180 10.95 -17.72 20.27
CA ALA A 180 10.16 -17.54 19.06
C ALA A 180 11.11 -17.21 17.90
N HIS A 181 10.93 -17.88 16.77
CA HIS A 181 11.70 -17.59 15.56
C HIS A 181 11.05 -16.39 14.84
N ALA A 182 11.72 -15.24 14.88
CA ALA A 182 11.18 -13.98 14.39
C ALA A 182 12.05 -13.38 13.28
N GLY A 183 11.40 -12.72 12.34
CA GLY A 183 12.00 -12.00 11.22
C GLY A 183 11.16 -10.76 10.89
N TYR A 184 11.56 -10.02 9.87
CA TYR A 184 10.73 -8.92 9.37
C TYR A 184 10.52 -9.04 7.87
N ALA A 185 9.35 -8.66 7.39
CA ALA A 185 9.07 -8.50 5.97
C ALA A 185 9.02 -7.01 5.62
N ARG A 186 9.45 -6.67 4.40
CA ARG A 186 9.24 -5.33 3.86
C ARG A 186 7.88 -5.27 3.21
N VAL A 187 7.09 -4.27 3.59
CA VAL A 187 5.71 -4.12 3.14
C VAL A 187 5.55 -2.75 2.48
N LEU A 188 4.96 -2.74 1.27
CA LEU A 188 4.70 -1.50 0.54
C LEU A 188 3.55 -0.74 1.20
N THR A 189 3.66 0.59 1.26
CA THR A 189 2.57 1.46 1.74
C THR A 189 1.79 2.11 0.58
N GLY A 190 2.31 2.01 -0.65
CA GLY A 190 1.61 2.34 -1.90
C GLY A 190 1.67 3.80 -2.30
N ARG A 191 2.49 4.59 -1.64
CA ARG A 191 2.74 5.99 -2.02
C ARG A 191 3.84 6.08 -3.08
N GLU A 192 4.87 5.24 -2.97
CA GLU A 192 5.96 5.13 -3.94
C GLU A 192 6.01 3.74 -4.59
N ASN A 193 6.36 3.72 -5.88
CA ASN A 193 6.21 2.58 -6.78
C ASN A 193 7.55 2.12 -7.40
N CYS A 194 8.67 2.41 -6.73
CA CYS A 194 9.99 2.06 -7.24
C CYS A 194 10.18 0.55 -7.38
N ALA A 195 10.73 0.12 -8.53
CA ALA A 195 11.02 -1.28 -8.84
C ALA A 195 11.85 -1.99 -7.76
N PHE A 196 12.78 -1.25 -7.12
CA PHE A 196 13.66 -1.82 -6.10
C PHE A 196 12.91 -2.16 -4.81
N CYS A 197 12.05 -1.25 -4.32
CA CYS A 197 11.27 -1.54 -3.11
C CYS A 197 10.22 -2.64 -3.37
N ALA A 198 9.61 -2.66 -4.55
CA ALA A 198 8.72 -3.75 -4.95
C ALA A 198 9.44 -5.11 -5.04
N MET A 199 10.67 -5.16 -5.55
CA MET A 199 11.49 -6.36 -5.52
C MET A 199 11.79 -6.82 -4.08
N LEU A 200 12.20 -5.92 -3.19
CA LEU A 200 12.55 -6.32 -1.83
C LEU A 200 11.33 -6.80 -1.04
N ALA A 201 10.16 -6.19 -1.25
CA ALA A 201 8.90 -6.64 -0.66
C ALA A 201 8.43 -8.00 -1.21
N SER A 202 8.81 -8.37 -2.44
CA SER A 202 8.44 -9.66 -3.03
C SER A 202 9.21 -10.86 -2.48
N ARG A 203 10.23 -10.64 -1.63
CA ARG A 203 11.10 -11.71 -1.09
C ARG A 203 10.60 -12.33 0.21
N GLY A 204 9.63 -11.68 0.84
CA GLY A 204 9.03 -12.17 2.07
C GLY A 204 9.89 -11.90 3.31
N PRO A 205 9.67 -12.69 4.38
CA PRO A 205 10.30 -12.47 5.66
C PRO A 205 11.81 -12.74 5.65
N VAL A 206 12.54 -11.89 6.36
CA VAL A 206 13.98 -11.99 6.58
C VAL A 206 14.23 -12.40 8.02
N TYR A 207 14.60 -13.66 8.23
CA TYR A 207 14.83 -14.25 9.56
C TYR A 207 16.27 -14.11 10.06
N ARG A 208 17.24 -13.86 9.16
CA ARG A 208 18.66 -13.69 9.51
C ARG A 208 19.22 -12.41 8.91
N GLU A 209 20.09 -11.72 9.63
CA GLU A 209 20.64 -10.43 9.18
C GLU A 209 21.48 -10.55 7.90
N ASP A 210 22.19 -11.66 7.72
CA ASP A 210 23.00 -11.97 6.53
C ASP A 210 22.16 -12.12 5.25
N THR A 211 20.86 -12.44 5.39
CA THR A 211 19.93 -12.51 4.25
C THR A 211 19.38 -11.13 3.82
N VAL A 212 19.75 -10.05 4.52
CA VAL A 212 19.39 -8.68 4.15
C VAL A 212 20.24 -8.21 2.96
N VAL A 213 19.61 -8.12 1.78
CA VAL A 213 20.31 -7.58 0.61
C VAL A 213 20.57 -6.09 0.73
N GLN A 214 21.85 -5.75 0.61
CA GLN A 214 22.35 -4.39 0.54
C GLN A 214 22.58 -4.00 -0.93
N ARG A 215 22.49 -2.71 -1.23
CA ARG A 215 22.99 -2.17 -2.50
C ARG A 215 24.52 -2.28 -2.54
N LYS A 216 25.10 -2.15 -3.74
CA LYS A 216 26.56 -2.05 -3.93
C LYS A 216 27.21 -0.94 -3.10
N ASP A 217 26.44 0.10 -2.72
CA ASP A 217 26.88 1.21 -1.86
C ASP A 217 26.62 0.95 -0.35
N GLY A 218 26.33 -0.29 0.04
CA GLY A 218 26.04 -0.71 1.43
C GLY A 218 24.66 -0.30 1.95
N ARG A 219 23.88 0.49 1.18
CA ARG A 219 22.60 1.01 1.66
C ARG A 219 21.48 -0.03 1.56
N ARG A 220 20.65 -0.12 2.61
CA ARG A 220 19.49 -1.02 2.70
C ARG A 220 18.19 -0.43 2.12
N TYR A 221 18.14 0.88 1.87
CA TYR A 221 16.95 1.61 1.37
C TYR A 221 17.38 2.74 0.41
N HIS A 222 16.54 3.07 -0.59
CA HIS A 222 16.77 4.21 -1.50
C HIS A 222 15.98 5.45 -1.06
N ASP A 223 16.36 6.63 -1.55
CA ASP A 223 15.66 7.88 -1.27
C ASP A 223 14.23 7.84 -1.83
N GLY A 224 13.27 8.35 -1.06
CA GLY A 224 11.85 8.29 -1.39
C GLY A 224 11.15 7.00 -0.95
N CYS A 225 11.87 5.87 -0.77
CA CYS A 225 11.21 4.60 -0.44
C CYS A 225 10.34 4.73 0.83
N ASP A 226 9.11 4.24 0.73
CA ASP A 226 8.04 4.34 1.73
C ASP A 226 7.69 2.99 2.39
N CYS A 227 8.39 1.91 2.03
CA CYS A 227 8.13 0.60 2.61
C CYS A 227 8.40 0.55 4.11
N ILE A 228 7.61 -0.22 4.85
CA ILE A 228 7.74 -0.39 6.30
C ILE A 228 8.19 -1.81 6.63
N PRO A 229 8.95 -2.02 7.70
CA PRO A 229 9.23 -3.36 8.21
C PRO A 229 8.06 -3.82 9.10
N VAL A 230 7.57 -5.03 8.84
CA VAL A 230 6.52 -5.68 9.64
C VAL A 230 7.11 -6.94 10.28
N LEU A 231 6.83 -7.14 11.56
CA LEU A 231 7.20 -8.34 12.31
C LEU A 231 6.57 -9.58 11.67
N VAL A 232 7.37 -10.61 11.54
CA VAL A 232 6.95 -11.94 11.15
C VAL A 232 7.43 -12.92 12.21
N VAL A 233 6.51 -13.69 12.77
CA VAL A 233 6.82 -14.82 13.64
C VAL A 233 6.51 -16.08 12.87
N ASP A 234 7.45 -17.01 12.83
CA ASP A 234 7.30 -18.25 12.05
C ASP A 234 6.05 -19.03 12.52
N GLY A 235 5.24 -19.48 11.56
CA GLY A 235 3.96 -20.14 11.83
C GLY A 235 2.79 -19.24 12.24
N HIS A 236 2.97 -17.91 12.29
CA HIS A 236 1.90 -16.96 12.64
C HIS A 236 1.53 -16.05 11.47
N PRO A 237 0.24 -15.66 11.34
CA PRO A 237 -0.18 -14.69 10.34
C PRO A 237 0.39 -13.31 10.67
N TRP A 238 0.68 -12.52 9.63
CA TRP A 238 1.27 -11.19 9.78
C TRP A 238 0.70 -10.17 8.78
N GLU A 239 0.81 -8.89 9.12
CA GLU A 239 0.23 -7.82 8.31
C GLU A 239 0.96 -7.66 6.97
N GLY A 240 0.23 -7.83 5.87
CA GLY A 240 0.80 -7.72 4.52
C GLY A 240 1.25 -9.04 3.92
N GLU A 241 1.02 -10.18 4.57
CA GLU A 241 1.32 -11.50 4.05
C GLU A 241 0.70 -11.75 2.66
N ASP A 242 -0.59 -11.44 2.51
CA ASP A 242 -1.30 -11.54 1.24
C ASP A 242 -0.69 -10.65 0.15
N ALA A 243 -0.32 -9.43 0.52
CA ALA A 243 0.29 -8.47 -0.41
C ALA A 243 1.67 -8.96 -0.87
N TYR A 244 2.46 -9.50 0.06
CA TYR A 244 3.70 -10.21 -0.24
C TYR A 244 3.47 -11.36 -1.21
N ARG A 245 2.54 -12.28 -0.94
CA ARG A 245 2.29 -13.45 -1.80
C ARG A 245 1.90 -13.04 -3.22
N ARG A 246 1.07 -12.01 -3.38
CA ARG A 246 0.73 -11.45 -4.69
C ARG A 246 1.96 -10.86 -5.39
N LEU A 247 2.79 -10.13 -4.66
CA LEU A 247 3.97 -9.48 -5.21
C LEU A 247 5.07 -10.49 -5.56
N GLU A 248 5.23 -11.55 -4.76
CA GLU A 248 6.08 -12.71 -5.03
C GLU A 248 5.63 -13.41 -6.30
N LYS A 249 4.34 -13.73 -6.43
CA LYS A 249 3.78 -14.30 -7.66
C LYS A 249 4.11 -13.41 -8.86
N ARG A 250 3.87 -12.10 -8.74
CA ARG A 250 4.16 -11.14 -9.81
C ARG A 250 5.64 -11.09 -10.16
N TRP A 251 6.53 -11.14 -9.17
CA TRP A 251 7.98 -11.24 -9.38
C TRP A 251 8.34 -12.49 -10.16
N ARG A 252 7.80 -13.66 -9.78
CA ARG A 252 8.04 -14.93 -10.48
C ARG A 252 7.52 -14.88 -11.92
N ASP A 253 6.28 -14.44 -12.11
CA ASP A 253 5.64 -14.32 -13.44
C ASP A 253 6.47 -13.48 -14.43
N VAL A 254 7.21 -12.49 -13.93
CA VAL A 254 8.01 -11.54 -14.74
C VAL A 254 9.46 -11.99 -14.92
N THR A 255 10.05 -12.62 -13.90
CA THR A 255 11.51 -12.81 -13.83
C THR A 255 11.96 -14.25 -13.97
N TRP A 256 11.06 -15.23 -13.88
CA TRP A 256 11.39 -16.64 -13.99
C TRP A 256 11.19 -17.15 -15.42
N ARG A 257 11.91 -18.21 -15.78
CA ARG A 257 11.62 -19.02 -16.97
C ARG A 257 10.26 -19.69 -16.77
N LYS A 258 9.57 -19.92 -17.87
CA LYS A 258 8.26 -20.57 -17.90
C LYS A 258 8.36 -21.86 -18.69
N ASP A 259 7.59 -22.87 -18.30
CA ASP A 259 7.38 -24.05 -19.13
C ASP A 259 6.36 -23.77 -20.25
N ASP A 260 6.04 -24.80 -21.03
CA ASP A 260 5.10 -24.72 -22.15
C ASP A 260 3.66 -24.40 -21.70
N SER A 261 3.33 -24.62 -20.42
CA SER A 261 2.04 -24.24 -19.83
C SER A 261 2.00 -22.79 -19.37
N GLY A 262 3.15 -22.09 -19.36
CA GLY A 262 3.29 -20.72 -18.92
C GLY A 262 3.58 -20.56 -17.43
N GLU A 263 3.82 -21.66 -16.70
CA GLU A 263 4.07 -21.65 -15.26
C GLU A 263 5.56 -21.37 -14.93
N PRO A 264 5.86 -20.51 -13.93
CA PRO A 264 7.23 -20.21 -13.53
C PRO A 264 7.99 -21.43 -12.97
N THR A 265 9.11 -21.83 -13.59
CA THR A 265 9.88 -23.02 -13.20
C THR A 265 11.18 -22.71 -12.46
N SER A 266 11.99 -21.79 -12.99
CA SER A 266 13.31 -21.45 -12.44
C SER A 266 13.67 -19.98 -12.63
N PRO A 267 14.56 -19.40 -11.79
CA PRO A 267 15.05 -18.04 -11.99
C PRO A 267 15.61 -17.82 -13.40
N GLY A 268 15.13 -16.80 -14.11
CA GLY A 268 15.65 -16.44 -15.42
C GLY A 268 16.93 -15.61 -15.35
N ALA A 269 17.64 -15.47 -16.47
CA ALA A 269 18.71 -14.49 -16.59
C ALA A 269 18.17 -13.05 -16.45
N ASP A 270 19.00 -12.15 -15.91
CA ASP A 270 18.75 -10.70 -15.79
C ASP A 270 17.43 -10.32 -15.10
N GLN A 271 17.05 -11.06 -14.05
CA GLN A 271 15.80 -10.84 -13.30
C GLN A 271 15.58 -9.37 -12.92
N TRP A 272 16.65 -8.69 -12.47
CA TRP A 272 16.58 -7.29 -12.10
C TRP A 272 16.26 -6.36 -13.28
N ALA A 273 16.88 -6.58 -14.45
CA ALA A 273 16.61 -5.75 -15.63
C ALA A 273 15.16 -5.94 -16.10
N LYS A 274 14.68 -7.19 -16.15
CA LYS A 274 13.29 -7.51 -16.51
C LYS A 274 12.29 -6.88 -15.54
N TRP A 275 12.53 -7.04 -14.24
CA TRP A 275 11.65 -6.44 -13.22
C TRP A 275 11.66 -4.91 -13.28
N ARG A 276 12.85 -4.31 -13.39
CA ARG A 276 12.97 -2.85 -13.51
C ARG A 276 12.19 -2.33 -14.71
N ALA A 277 12.37 -2.93 -15.89
CA ALA A 277 11.64 -2.56 -17.10
C ALA A 277 10.13 -2.74 -16.93
N HIS A 278 9.70 -3.81 -16.27
CA HIS A 278 8.30 -4.09 -15.98
C HIS A 278 7.64 -2.99 -15.12
N VAL A 279 8.27 -2.63 -14.00
CA VAL A 279 7.74 -1.63 -13.08
C VAL A 279 7.84 -0.22 -13.67
N GLN A 280 8.97 0.14 -14.29
CA GLN A 280 9.15 1.46 -14.91
C GLN A 280 8.26 1.65 -16.14
N GLY A 281 7.88 0.58 -16.83
CA GLY A 281 6.86 0.60 -17.89
C GLY A 281 5.43 0.70 -17.37
N GLY A 282 5.20 0.96 -16.08
CA GLY A 282 3.87 1.15 -15.49
C GLY A 282 3.05 -0.13 -15.30
N LYS A 283 3.66 -1.32 -15.48
CA LYS A 283 2.94 -2.61 -15.43
C LYS A 283 2.77 -3.16 -14.00
N LEU A 284 3.12 -2.36 -12.99
CA LEU A 284 2.94 -2.63 -11.58
C LEU A 284 2.41 -1.36 -10.88
N ASN A 285 1.24 -1.47 -10.25
CA ASN A 285 0.75 -0.44 -9.35
C ASN A 285 1.01 -0.88 -7.90
N ALA A 286 1.95 -0.22 -7.22
CA ALA A 286 2.35 -0.58 -5.86
C ALA A 286 1.19 -0.52 -4.85
N LYS A 287 0.16 0.30 -5.11
CA LYS A 287 -1.03 0.36 -4.26
C LYS A 287 -1.75 -0.98 -4.18
N ASP A 288 -1.71 -1.80 -5.21
CA ASP A 288 -2.36 -3.13 -5.25
C ASP A 288 -1.68 -4.15 -4.33
N PHE A 289 -0.49 -3.81 -3.83
CA PHE A 289 0.38 -4.66 -3.01
C PHE A 289 0.64 -4.03 -1.64
N THR A 290 -0.34 -3.30 -1.10
CA THR A 290 -0.28 -2.73 0.26
C THR A 290 -1.29 -3.43 1.18
N PRO A 291 -1.01 -3.51 2.49
CA PRO A 291 -1.97 -4.06 3.47
C PRO A 291 -3.26 -3.23 3.56
N THR A 292 -3.16 -1.93 3.26
CA THR A 292 -4.25 -0.95 3.33
C THR A 292 -4.97 -0.75 1.99
N SER A 293 -4.47 -1.35 0.90
CA SER A 293 -5.21 -1.44 -0.34
C SER A 293 -6.57 -2.01 0.01
N LYS A 294 -7.63 -1.34 -0.42
CA LYS A 294 -9.01 -1.67 -0.02
C LYS A 294 -9.47 -3.07 -0.44
N ALA A 295 -8.59 -3.88 -1.03
CA ALA A 295 -8.62 -5.32 -0.91
C ALA A 295 -8.25 -5.75 0.53
N ARG A 296 -9.11 -5.43 1.50
CA ARG A 296 -9.35 -6.43 2.54
C ARG A 296 -9.90 -7.61 1.78
N ASN A 297 -9.05 -8.60 1.47
CA ASN A 297 -9.55 -9.82 0.86
C ASN A 297 -10.53 -10.41 1.86
N TRP A 298 -11.83 -10.19 1.59
CA TRP A 298 -12.84 -11.02 2.20
C TRP A 298 -12.45 -12.45 1.83
N PRO A 299 -12.53 -13.41 2.78
CA PRO A 299 -12.08 -14.76 2.50
C PRO A 299 -12.78 -15.29 1.26
N LYS A 300 -12.06 -16.08 0.45
CA LYS A 300 -12.68 -16.76 -0.68
C LYS A 300 -13.81 -17.65 -0.15
N ILE A 301 -14.98 -17.46 -0.72
CA ILE A 301 -16.16 -18.26 -0.40
C ILE A 301 -15.95 -19.66 -0.99
N ARG A 302 -16.13 -20.68 -0.16
CA ARG A 302 -15.89 -22.08 -0.48
C ARG A 302 -17.19 -22.83 -0.79
N SER A 303 -18.32 -22.41 -0.23
CA SER A 303 -19.61 -23.12 -0.45
C SER A 303 -20.29 -22.79 -1.77
N VAL A 304 -19.77 -21.86 -2.57
CA VAL A 304 -20.26 -21.56 -3.91
C VAL A 304 -19.12 -21.35 -4.89
N GLU A 305 -19.32 -21.78 -6.12
CA GLU A 305 -18.45 -21.44 -7.23
C GLU A 305 -18.78 -20.01 -7.66
N VAL A 306 -17.86 -19.07 -7.43
CA VAL A 306 -18.07 -17.65 -7.75
C VAL A 306 -17.58 -17.39 -9.18
N PRO A 307 -18.48 -17.15 -10.16
CA PRO A 307 -18.09 -16.89 -11.53
C PRO A 307 -17.27 -15.60 -11.65
N SER A 308 -16.35 -15.59 -12.60
CA SER A 308 -15.67 -14.34 -13.01
C SER A 308 -16.62 -13.44 -13.77
N LEU A 309 -16.43 -12.13 -13.65
CA LEU A 309 -17.24 -11.20 -14.44
C LEU A 309 -16.89 -11.28 -15.93
N LYS A 310 -17.92 -11.25 -16.77
CA LYS A 310 -17.84 -11.09 -18.22
C LYS A 310 -17.55 -9.62 -18.57
N ASN A 311 -17.16 -9.37 -19.82
CA ASN A 311 -16.92 -8.02 -20.37
C ASN A 311 -15.83 -7.18 -19.66
N GLY A 312 -14.86 -7.82 -19.00
CA GLY A 312 -13.72 -7.15 -18.41
C GLY A 312 -14.07 -6.16 -17.29
N GLY A 313 -15.20 -6.35 -16.59
CA GLY A 313 -15.62 -5.49 -15.48
C GLY A 313 -16.21 -4.14 -15.91
N LYS A 314 -16.70 -4.03 -17.15
CA LYS A 314 -17.43 -2.86 -17.64
C LYS A 314 -18.92 -3.14 -17.76
N SER A 315 -19.73 -2.10 -17.56
CA SER A 315 -21.18 -2.18 -17.72
C SER A 315 -21.57 -2.19 -19.19
N ILE A 316 -22.49 -3.08 -19.58
CA ILE A 316 -23.10 -3.03 -20.91
C ILE A 316 -24.20 -1.96 -20.99
N ALA A 317 -24.88 -1.70 -19.88
CA ALA A 317 -25.97 -0.73 -19.81
C ALA A 317 -25.47 0.71 -19.63
N PHE A 318 -24.26 0.88 -19.10
CA PHE A 318 -23.59 2.17 -18.97
C PHE A 318 -22.25 2.12 -19.71
N SER A 319 -22.28 2.43 -21.00
CA SER A 319 -21.12 2.31 -21.90
C SER A 319 -19.86 2.97 -21.31
N GLY A 320 -18.80 2.15 -21.15
CA GLY A 320 -17.50 2.59 -20.66
C GLY A 320 -17.38 2.72 -19.14
N GLU A 321 -18.47 2.64 -18.38
CA GLU A 321 -18.43 2.69 -16.92
C GLU A 321 -18.01 1.34 -16.30
N PRO A 322 -17.27 1.34 -15.18
CA PRO A 322 -16.96 0.11 -14.47
C PRO A 322 -18.18 -0.45 -13.73
N VAL A 323 -18.23 -1.77 -13.58
CA VAL A 323 -19.08 -2.47 -12.59
C VAL A 323 -18.22 -2.93 -11.41
N PRO A 324 -18.80 -3.19 -10.23
CA PRO A 324 -18.04 -3.71 -9.10
C PRO A 324 -17.40 -5.05 -9.43
N THR A 325 -16.06 -5.16 -9.32
CA THR A 325 -15.31 -6.35 -9.77
C THR A 325 -14.92 -7.34 -8.68
N ASP A 326 -15.11 -6.99 -7.41
CA ASP A 326 -14.80 -7.85 -6.28
C ASP A 326 -15.94 -8.84 -6.03
N VAL A 327 -15.99 -9.91 -6.82
CA VAL A 327 -17.10 -10.89 -6.84
C VAL A 327 -17.28 -11.62 -5.51
N HIS A 328 -16.20 -11.96 -4.80
CA HIS A 328 -16.31 -12.58 -3.48
C HIS A 328 -16.90 -11.63 -2.45
N ARG A 329 -16.54 -10.34 -2.53
CA ARG A 329 -17.14 -9.33 -1.68
C ARG A 329 -18.63 -9.13 -1.95
N ILE A 330 -19.02 -9.11 -3.22
CA ILE A 330 -20.43 -9.01 -3.62
C ILE A 330 -21.23 -10.19 -3.07
N VAL A 331 -20.76 -11.42 -3.36
CA VAL A 331 -21.46 -12.64 -2.95
C VAL A 331 -21.47 -12.81 -1.44
N GLY A 332 -20.36 -12.52 -0.74
CA GLY A 332 -20.27 -12.66 0.71
C GLY A 332 -21.18 -11.68 1.45
N HIS A 333 -21.41 -10.50 0.87
CA HIS A 333 -22.38 -9.55 1.39
C HIS A 333 -23.80 -10.09 1.26
N VAL A 334 -24.16 -10.60 0.07
CA VAL A 334 -25.52 -11.05 -0.21
C VAL A 334 -25.85 -12.34 0.54
N LEU A 335 -24.94 -13.32 0.58
CA LEU A 335 -25.21 -14.60 1.24
C LEU A 335 -25.10 -14.49 2.76
N TYR A 336 -23.99 -13.97 3.26
CA TYR A 336 -23.63 -14.08 4.68
C TYR A 336 -23.81 -12.78 5.45
N GLY A 337 -23.95 -11.65 4.74
CA GLY A 337 -24.05 -10.33 5.37
C GLY A 337 -22.71 -9.70 5.71
N TRP A 338 -21.63 -10.18 5.09
CA TRP A 338 -20.30 -9.64 5.28
C TRP A 338 -20.27 -8.15 4.91
N ARG A 339 -19.45 -7.41 5.65
CA ARG A 339 -19.39 -5.94 5.58
C ARG A 339 -18.06 -5.45 6.13
N ASP A 340 -17.58 -4.33 5.58
CA ASP A 340 -16.33 -3.70 6.03
C ASP A 340 -16.44 -3.05 7.41
N ARG A 341 -17.65 -2.62 7.76
CA ARG A 341 -17.98 -2.04 9.07
C ARG A 341 -19.16 -2.82 9.63
N PRO A 342 -19.11 -3.27 10.89
CA PRO A 342 -20.24 -3.96 11.52
C PRO A 342 -21.46 -3.04 11.62
N LEU A 343 -22.64 -3.64 11.82
CA LEU A 343 -23.85 -2.88 12.13
C LEU A 343 -23.70 -2.17 13.48
N SER A 344 -24.40 -1.04 13.64
CA SER A 344 -24.49 -0.38 14.94
C SER A 344 -25.00 -1.38 15.98
N GLY A 345 -24.33 -1.46 17.13
CA GLY A 345 -24.67 -2.40 18.22
C GLY A 345 -24.21 -3.85 18.00
N VAL A 346 -23.60 -4.17 16.86
CA VAL A 346 -23.03 -5.50 16.60
C VAL A 346 -21.52 -5.42 16.61
N GLY A 347 -20.85 -6.28 17.38
CA GLY A 347 -19.38 -6.36 17.41
C GLY A 347 -18.79 -6.67 16.03
N LYS A 348 -17.46 -6.55 15.88
CA LYS A 348 -16.77 -6.95 14.65
C LYS A 348 -17.01 -8.45 14.40
N ILE A 349 -17.86 -8.78 13.44
CA ILE A 349 -18.17 -10.18 13.09
C ILE A 349 -17.13 -10.69 12.08
N PRO A 350 -16.45 -11.81 12.33
CA PRO A 350 -15.47 -12.39 11.40
C PRO A 350 -16.18 -12.86 10.13
N HIS A 351 -15.65 -12.57 8.93
CA HIS A 351 -16.25 -12.98 7.65
C HIS A 351 -16.26 -14.51 7.48
N THR A 352 -17.28 -15.17 8.00
CA THR A 352 -17.47 -16.62 8.00
C THR A 352 -18.79 -17.00 7.33
N GLU A 353 -18.85 -18.16 6.69
CA GLU A 353 -19.99 -18.61 5.87
C GLU A 353 -21.17 -19.15 6.71
N ASP A 354 -21.00 -19.29 8.02
CA ASP A 354 -22.06 -19.60 8.99
C ASP A 354 -22.87 -18.35 9.40
N GLN A 355 -22.44 -17.15 9.01
CA GLN A 355 -23.23 -15.95 9.27
C GLN A 355 -24.56 -15.97 8.50
N ARG A 356 -25.56 -15.35 9.12
CA ARG A 356 -26.94 -15.26 8.63
C ARG A 356 -27.43 -13.82 8.65
N TYR A 357 -26.61 -12.88 8.16
CA TYR A 357 -26.98 -11.46 8.09
C TYR A 357 -27.08 -10.94 6.65
N GLY A 358 -27.11 -11.86 5.68
CA GLY A 358 -27.28 -11.54 4.27
C GLY A 358 -28.73 -11.31 3.90
N HIS A 359 -29.05 -11.69 2.67
CA HIS A 359 -30.36 -11.63 2.04
C HIS A 359 -30.89 -13.03 1.71
N THR A 360 -30.27 -14.10 2.22
CA THR A 360 -30.84 -15.46 2.13
C THR A 360 -32.14 -15.56 2.95
N TRP A 361 -32.96 -16.57 2.63
CA TRP A 361 -34.24 -16.81 3.30
C TRP A 361 -34.10 -16.96 4.82
N ASP A 362 -32.99 -17.53 5.29
CA ASP A 362 -32.67 -17.79 6.69
C ASP A 362 -31.94 -16.62 7.37
N SER A 363 -31.88 -15.45 6.74
CA SER A 363 -31.29 -14.25 7.33
C SER A 363 -31.98 -13.87 8.64
N LYS A 364 -31.18 -13.66 9.68
CA LYS A 364 -31.57 -13.18 11.02
C LYS A 364 -31.93 -11.69 11.04
N ARG A 365 -31.78 -10.98 9.93
CA ARG A 365 -32.22 -9.58 9.81
C ARG A 365 -33.73 -9.54 9.67
N THR A 366 -34.40 -8.78 10.54
CA THR A 366 -35.86 -8.59 10.55
C THR A 366 -36.35 -7.84 9.32
N ASP A 367 -35.62 -6.79 8.90
CA ASP A 367 -36.05 -5.88 7.84
C ASP A 367 -35.31 -6.09 6.50
N ALA A 368 -34.69 -7.26 6.30
CA ALA A 368 -34.03 -7.55 5.04
C ALA A 368 -35.04 -8.10 4.03
N SER A 369 -35.01 -7.60 2.78
CA SER A 369 -35.58 -8.32 1.64
C SER A 369 -34.82 -9.63 1.45
N LYS A 370 -35.54 -10.74 1.34
CA LYS A 370 -34.96 -12.08 1.33
C LYS A 370 -35.22 -12.79 0.01
N PHE A 371 -34.21 -13.51 -0.48
CA PHE A 371 -34.37 -14.49 -1.56
C PHE A 371 -35.29 -15.64 -1.12
N PRO A 372 -36.01 -16.26 -2.06
CA PRO A 372 -36.88 -17.39 -1.77
C PRO A 372 -36.13 -18.57 -1.15
N ARG A 373 -36.84 -19.40 -0.38
CA ARG A 373 -36.25 -20.52 0.36
C ARG A 373 -35.67 -21.59 -0.56
N GLU A 374 -36.28 -21.75 -1.71
CA GLU A 374 -35.95 -22.72 -2.74
C GLU A 374 -34.70 -22.33 -3.56
N TRP A 375 -34.22 -21.08 -3.45
CA TRP A 375 -33.00 -20.66 -4.11
C TRP A 375 -31.75 -21.08 -3.33
N SER A 376 -30.91 -21.88 -3.96
CA SER A 376 -29.58 -22.19 -3.44
C SER A 376 -28.67 -20.96 -3.40
N HIS A 377 -27.64 -21.00 -2.57
CA HIS A 377 -26.60 -19.97 -2.54
C HIS A 377 -25.95 -19.75 -3.93
N GLN A 378 -25.79 -20.82 -4.71
CA GLN A 378 -25.24 -20.76 -6.05
C GLN A 378 -26.15 -19.99 -7.01
N GLN A 379 -27.46 -20.24 -6.96
CA GLN A 379 -28.45 -19.51 -7.77
C GLN A 379 -28.48 -18.03 -7.40
N ILE A 380 -28.45 -17.71 -6.10
CA ILE A 380 -28.40 -16.33 -5.61
C ILE A 380 -27.14 -15.62 -6.13
N ALA A 381 -25.96 -16.23 -5.96
CA ALA A 381 -24.70 -15.67 -6.43
C ALA A 381 -24.72 -15.39 -7.95
N ALA A 382 -25.18 -16.37 -8.74
CA ALA A 382 -25.29 -16.23 -10.19
C ALA A 382 -26.30 -15.16 -10.60
N ALA A 383 -27.45 -15.06 -9.93
CA ALA A 383 -28.46 -14.04 -10.22
C ALA A 383 -27.95 -12.61 -9.92
N VAL A 384 -27.26 -12.43 -8.80
CA VAL A 384 -26.69 -11.12 -8.42
C VAL A 384 -25.65 -10.65 -9.44
N LEU A 385 -24.74 -11.51 -9.85
CA LEU A 385 -23.71 -11.16 -10.83
C LEU A 385 -24.31 -10.89 -12.20
N ARG A 386 -25.25 -11.75 -12.67
CA ARG A 386 -26.00 -11.51 -13.91
C ARG A 386 -26.71 -10.15 -13.91
N THR A 387 -27.31 -9.78 -12.78
CA THR A 387 -28.00 -8.48 -12.64
C THR A 387 -27.04 -7.29 -12.75
N LEU A 388 -25.78 -7.42 -12.31
CA LEU A 388 -24.77 -6.38 -12.46
C LEU A 388 -24.21 -6.28 -13.88
N GLU A 389 -24.03 -7.43 -14.55
CA GLU A 389 -23.42 -7.52 -15.88
C GLU A 389 -24.38 -7.18 -17.00
N ASP A 390 -25.60 -7.70 -16.92
CA ASP A 390 -26.61 -7.73 -17.97
C ASP A 390 -27.98 -7.38 -17.37
N PRO A 391 -28.23 -6.12 -17.00
CA PRO A 391 -29.52 -5.73 -16.43
C PRO A 391 -30.58 -5.49 -17.51
N ASP A 392 -31.84 -5.75 -17.17
CA ASP A 392 -33.00 -5.43 -18.01
C ASP A 392 -33.42 -3.95 -17.86
N TYR A 393 -33.21 -3.39 -16.66
CA TYR A 393 -33.56 -2.00 -16.34
C TYR A 393 -32.46 -1.32 -15.54
N VAL A 394 -32.38 0.00 -15.70
CA VAL A 394 -31.37 0.83 -15.05
C VAL A 394 -31.91 2.16 -14.56
N GLN A 395 -31.27 2.69 -13.53
CA GLN A 395 -31.52 4.02 -13.00
C GLN A 395 -30.24 4.63 -12.46
N THR A 396 -30.00 5.88 -12.83
CA THR A 396 -28.92 6.71 -12.30
C THR A 396 -29.43 7.56 -11.16
N LYS A 397 -28.74 7.57 -10.01
CA LYS A 397 -29.01 8.48 -8.88
C LYS A 397 -27.71 9.13 -8.39
N GLN A 398 -27.49 10.41 -8.66
CA GLN A 398 -26.24 11.12 -8.32
C GLN A 398 -24.99 10.27 -8.67
N HIS A 399 -24.26 9.79 -7.66
CA HIS A 399 -23.06 8.96 -7.81
C HIS A 399 -23.34 7.44 -7.74
N SER A 400 -24.60 7.01 -7.79
CA SER A 400 -25.01 5.60 -7.75
C SER A 400 -25.65 5.16 -9.06
N ARG A 401 -25.49 3.87 -9.35
CA ARG A 401 -26.22 3.13 -10.37
C ARG A 401 -27.06 2.09 -9.65
N ILE A 402 -28.31 1.97 -10.07
CA ILE A 402 -29.24 0.93 -9.62
C ILE A 402 -29.68 0.20 -10.87
N VAL A 403 -29.60 -1.12 -10.84
CA VAL A 403 -29.87 -1.98 -11.97
C VAL A 403 -30.78 -3.12 -11.53
N TRP A 404 -31.64 -3.58 -12.42
CA TRP A 404 -32.60 -4.64 -12.16
C TRP A 404 -32.57 -5.67 -13.27
N ARG A 405 -32.80 -6.93 -12.90
CA ARG A 405 -32.99 -8.02 -13.85
C ARG A 405 -34.01 -9.01 -13.31
N GLU A 406 -34.86 -9.53 -14.18
CA GLU A 406 -35.68 -10.70 -13.87
C GLU A 406 -34.87 -11.97 -14.06
N VAL A 407 -34.82 -12.80 -13.02
CA VAL A 407 -34.09 -14.07 -13.02
C VAL A 407 -35.02 -15.12 -12.45
N ASP A 408 -35.41 -16.09 -13.29
CA ASP A 408 -36.28 -17.20 -12.90
C ASP A 408 -37.58 -16.75 -12.18
N GLY A 409 -38.21 -15.69 -12.69
CA GLY A 409 -39.44 -15.10 -12.15
C GLY A 409 -39.26 -14.22 -10.91
N ILE A 410 -38.02 -14.01 -10.45
CA ILE A 410 -37.68 -13.12 -9.34
C ILE A 410 -36.98 -11.87 -9.86
N LEU A 411 -37.52 -10.70 -9.52
CA LEU A 411 -36.91 -9.43 -9.85
C LEU A 411 -35.80 -9.10 -8.85
N VAL A 412 -34.54 -9.13 -9.31
CA VAL A 412 -33.36 -8.84 -8.51
C VAL A 412 -32.90 -7.41 -8.77
N MET A 413 -32.62 -6.67 -7.70
CA MET A 413 -32.06 -5.32 -7.76
C MET A 413 -30.63 -5.32 -7.25
N ALA A 414 -29.70 -4.68 -7.97
CA ALA A 414 -28.36 -4.40 -7.49
C ALA A 414 -28.06 -2.90 -7.50
N LYS A 415 -27.36 -2.43 -6.47
CA LYS A 415 -26.93 -1.03 -6.34
C LYS A 415 -25.41 -0.95 -6.16
N TYR A 416 -24.79 -0.02 -6.87
CA TYR A 416 -23.38 0.33 -6.70
C TYR A 416 -23.15 1.84 -6.83
N ALA A 417 -22.03 2.32 -6.28
CA ALA A 417 -21.64 3.72 -6.31
C ALA A 417 -20.31 3.90 -7.06
N LEU A 418 -20.21 4.97 -7.84
CA LEU A 418 -18.98 5.39 -8.49
C LEU A 418 -18.23 6.35 -7.56
N VAL A 419 -17.06 5.94 -7.07
CA VAL A 419 -16.22 6.73 -6.16
C VAL A 419 -14.82 6.83 -6.75
N SER A 420 -14.40 8.03 -7.13
CA SER A 420 -13.07 8.29 -7.72
C SER A 420 -12.76 7.42 -8.96
N GLY A 421 -13.78 7.18 -9.80
CA GLY A 421 -13.64 6.36 -11.02
C GLY A 421 -13.75 4.85 -10.80
N GLU A 422 -13.95 4.38 -9.57
CA GLU A 422 -14.16 2.96 -9.24
C GLU A 422 -15.63 2.66 -8.90
N ALA A 423 -16.14 1.51 -9.33
CA ALA A 423 -17.45 1.02 -8.92
C ALA A 423 -17.37 0.23 -7.60
N ARG A 424 -18.12 0.68 -6.59
CA ARG A 424 -18.23 0.03 -5.28
C ARG A 424 -19.61 -0.53 -5.06
N PHE A 425 -19.67 -1.84 -4.84
CA PHE A 425 -20.91 -2.53 -4.52
C PHE A 425 -21.51 -2.00 -3.22
N VAL A 426 -22.83 -1.80 -3.22
CA VAL A 426 -23.60 -1.36 -2.05
C VAL A 426 -24.46 -2.50 -1.51
N THR A 427 -25.33 -3.07 -2.34
CA THR A 427 -26.23 -4.18 -1.96
C THR A 427 -26.87 -4.81 -3.19
N SER A 428 -27.39 -6.04 -3.04
CA SER A 428 -28.28 -6.68 -4.01
C SER A 428 -29.28 -7.58 -3.28
N HIS A 429 -30.53 -7.55 -3.70
CA HIS A 429 -31.64 -8.31 -3.11
C HIS A 429 -32.89 -8.31 -4.01
N PRO A 430 -33.85 -9.22 -3.77
CA PRO A 430 -35.14 -9.21 -4.48
C PRO A 430 -35.98 -7.99 -4.16
N VAL A 431 -36.79 -7.57 -5.12
CA VAL A 431 -37.76 -6.47 -4.98
C VAL A 431 -39.06 -6.84 -5.70
N ASP A 432 -40.20 -6.32 -5.24
CA ASP A 432 -41.51 -6.70 -5.80
C ASP A 432 -41.86 -6.00 -7.11
N ARG A 433 -41.23 -4.86 -7.40
CA ARG A 433 -41.56 -4.04 -8.58
C ARG A 433 -40.41 -3.19 -9.06
N ILE A 434 -40.42 -2.89 -10.36
CA ILE A 434 -39.52 -1.92 -11.00
C ILE A 434 -40.04 -0.50 -10.71
N PRO A 435 -39.21 0.43 -10.24
CA PRO A 435 -39.62 1.82 -10.05
C PRO A 435 -39.98 2.49 -11.39
N SER A 436 -41.00 3.36 -11.39
CA SER A 436 -41.45 4.08 -12.59
C SER A 436 -40.38 4.96 -13.26
N ARG A 437 -39.33 5.33 -12.52
CA ARG A 437 -38.20 6.12 -13.03
C ARG A 437 -37.04 5.26 -13.59
N ALA A 438 -37.17 3.94 -13.56
CA ALA A 438 -36.19 3.06 -14.19
C ALA A 438 -36.40 3.05 -15.71
N LYS A 439 -35.31 2.99 -16.46
CA LYS A 439 -35.31 2.90 -17.92
C LYS A 439 -34.98 1.47 -18.32
N LYS A 440 -35.65 0.96 -19.35
CA LYS A 440 -35.27 -0.32 -19.96
C LYS A 440 -33.94 -0.15 -20.71
N VAL A 441 -33.06 -1.14 -20.60
CA VAL A 441 -31.73 -1.15 -21.25
C VAL A 441 -31.85 -1.39 -22.74
#